data_AF-A0A2K3MKT1-F1
#
_entry.id   AF-A0A2K3MKT1-F1
#
_cell.length_a   1.000
_cell.length_b   1.000
_cell.length_c   1.000
_cell.angle_alpha   90.00
_cell.angle_beta   90.00
_cell.angle_gamma   90.00
#
_symmetry.space_group_name_H-M   'P 1'
#
loop_
_entity.id
_entity.type
_entity.pdbx_description
1 polymer ?
#
loop_
_entity_poly.entity_id
_entity_poly.type
_entity_poly.pdbx_seq_one_letter_code
_entity_poly.pdbx_strand_id
1 'polypeptide(L)'
;MAAAVLNGVDNIWMKPGSKVLYLGAASGTTVSHVSDIVGPTGVVYAVEFSHRSGRDLVNMAKKRTNVIPIIEDARHPAKYRMLVGMVDVIFSDVAQPDQSASNGGVLVSLDVDTDF
;
A
#
# COMPACT_ATOMS: atom_id res chain seq x y z
N MET A 1 -9.40 -6.74 -3.95
CA MET A 1 -9.84 -5.57 -4.76
C MET A 1 -11.33 -5.58 -5.11
N ALA A 2 -11.92 -6.68 -5.60
CA ALA A 2 -13.34 -6.68 -5.97
C ALA A 2 -14.30 -6.32 -4.81
N ALA A 3 -13.98 -6.71 -3.56
CA ALA A 3 -14.88 -6.51 -2.42
C ALA A 3 -14.93 -5.07 -1.86
N ALA A 4 -13.87 -4.26 -2.00
CA ALA A 4 -13.88 -2.88 -1.48
C ALA A 4 -14.61 -1.92 -2.43
N VAL A 5 -14.51 -2.14 -3.75
CA VAL A 5 -15.20 -1.33 -4.77
C VAL A 5 -16.71 -1.66 -4.81
N LEU A 6 -17.10 -2.90 -4.52
CA LEU A 6 -18.51 -3.33 -4.52
C LEU A 6 -19.30 -2.91 -3.27
N ASN A 7 -18.64 -2.45 -2.20
CA ASN A 7 -19.29 -2.12 -0.90
C ASN A 7 -19.49 -0.61 -0.67
N GLY A 8 -19.49 0.22 -1.72
CA GLY A 8 -19.85 1.64 -1.59
C GLY A 8 -18.78 2.51 -0.93
N VAL A 9 -17.49 2.21 -1.17
CA VAL A 9 -16.43 3.17 -0.83
C VAL A 9 -16.48 4.29 -1.86
N ASP A 10 -17.19 5.37 -1.53
CA ASP A 10 -17.50 6.49 -2.45
C ASP A 10 -16.28 7.16 -3.07
N ASN A 11 -15.07 6.95 -2.51
CA ASN A 11 -13.81 7.35 -3.13
C ASN A 11 -12.70 6.37 -2.75
N ILE A 12 -12.04 5.78 -3.75
CA ILE A 12 -10.85 4.93 -3.54
C ILE A 12 -9.59 5.81 -3.28
N TRP A 13 -9.72 7.14 -3.37
CA TRP A 13 -8.72 8.20 -3.15
C TRP A 13 -7.40 8.07 -3.94
N MET A 14 -7.22 7.00 -4.71
CA MET A 14 -6.10 6.77 -5.61
C MET A 14 -6.49 7.22 -7.01
N LYS A 15 -5.75 8.19 -7.56
CA LYS A 15 -5.92 8.67 -8.93
C LYS A 15 -4.62 8.47 -9.72
N PRO A 16 -4.66 8.54 -11.06
CA PRO A 16 -3.44 8.58 -11.86
C PRO A 16 -2.48 9.67 -11.36
N GLY A 17 -1.20 9.31 -11.19
CA GLY A 17 -0.15 10.16 -10.63
C GLY A 17 -0.01 10.14 -9.11
N SER A 18 -0.91 9.49 -8.37
CA SER A 18 -0.80 9.41 -6.90
C SER A 18 0.42 8.61 -6.45
N LYS A 19 1.01 9.04 -5.33
CA LYS A 19 1.99 8.29 -4.55
C LYS A 19 1.29 7.57 -3.41
N VAL A 20 1.41 6.24 -3.36
CA VAL A 20 0.68 5.37 -2.43
C VAL A 20 1.66 4.59 -1.57
N LEU A 21 1.47 4.59 -0.25
CA LEU A 21 2.10 3.64 0.67
C LEU A 21 1.11 2.50 0.95
N TYR A 22 1.44 1.29 0.51
CA TYR A 22 0.63 0.08 0.72
C TYR A 22 1.26 -0.79 1.81
N LEU A 23 0.56 -0.98 2.93
CA LEU A 23 1.01 -1.78 4.07
C LEU A 23 0.37 -3.17 4.03
N GLY A 24 1.18 -4.23 4.08
CA GLY A 24 0.71 -5.61 3.99
C GLY A 24 0.54 -6.08 2.55
N ALA A 25 1.55 -5.83 1.71
CA ALA A 25 1.48 -6.08 0.28
C ALA A 25 1.38 -7.56 -0.14
N ALA A 26 1.71 -8.50 0.76
CA ALA A 26 1.77 -9.93 0.51
C ALA A 26 2.57 -10.25 -0.77
N SER A 27 2.03 -11.09 -1.67
CA SER A 27 2.66 -11.43 -2.95
C SER A 27 2.49 -10.34 -4.03
N GLY A 28 1.79 -9.24 -3.73
CA GLY A 28 1.63 -8.10 -4.63
C GLY A 28 0.42 -8.15 -5.57
N THR A 29 -0.54 -9.07 -5.39
CA THR A 29 -1.73 -9.16 -6.26
C THR A 29 -2.58 -7.90 -6.20
N THR A 30 -2.85 -7.34 -5.01
CA THR A 30 -3.58 -6.06 -4.91
C THR A 30 -2.71 -4.89 -5.36
N VAL A 31 -1.43 -4.89 -4.97
CA VAL A 31 -0.46 -3.85 -5.35
C VAL A 31 -0.35 -3.69 -6.87
N SER A 32 -0.41 -4.77 -7.65
CA SER A 32 -0.35 -4.67 -9.11
C SER A 32 -1.53 -3.88 -9.69
N HIS A 33 -2.72 -4.03 -9.11
CA HIS A 33 -3.91 -3.27 -9.52
C HIS A 33 -3.83 -1.81 -9.05
N VAL A 34 -3.32 -1.55 -7.85
CA VAL A 34 -3.03 -0.16 -7.41
C VAL A 34 -2.04 0.50 -8.37
N SER A 35 -0.98 -0.21 -8.77
CA SER A 35 0.01 0.26 -9.75
C SER A 35 -0.63 0.59 -11.11
N ASP A 36 -1.64 -0.16 -11.55
CA ASP A 36 -2.40 0.15 -12.75
C ASP A 36 -3.25 1.42 -12.58
N ILE A 37 -3.89 1.61 -11.42
CA ILE A 37 -4.72 2.79 -11.12
C ILE A 37 -3.89 4.08 -11.07
N VAL A 38 -2.76 4.07 -10.36
CA VAL A 38 -1.91 5.26 -10.24
C VAL A 38 -1.09 5.52 -11.51
N GLY A 39 -0.93 4.51 -12.36
CA GLY A 39 -0.29 4.64 -13.66
C GLY A 39 1.22 4.95 -13.60
N PRO A 40 1.84 5.20 -14.75
CA PRO A 40 3.30 5.29 -14.88
C PRO A 40 3.91 6.53 -14.21
N THR A 41 3.11 7.56 -13.93
CA THR A 41 3.53 8.78 -13.25
C THR A 41 3.34 8.71 -11.72
N GLY A 42 2.56 7.74 -11.24
CA GLY A 42 2.39 7.47 -9.82
C GLY A 42 3.48 6.54 -9.29
N VAL A 43 3.47 6.31 -7.97
CA VAL A 43 4.41 5.41 -7.30
C VAL A 43 3.66 4.61 -6.24
N VAL A 44 3.95 3.32 -6.12
CA VAL A 44 3.44 2.46 -5.04
C VAL A 44 4.62 1.93 -4.22
N TYR A 45 4.74 2.40 -2.99
CA TYR A 45 5.64 1.84 -1.98
C TYR A 45 4.93 0.65 -1.30
N ALA A 46 5.37 -0.56 -1.59
CA ALA A 46 4.70 -1.78 -1.14
C ALA A 46 5.48 -2.43 0.01
N VAL A 47 4.97 -2.32 1.23
CA VAL A 47 5.60 -2.86 2.45
C VAL A 47 5.10 -4.26 2.73
N GLU A 48 6.01 -5.21 2.86
CA GLU A 48 5.73 -6.59 3.22
C GLU A 48 6.77 -7.14 4.20
N PHE A 49 6.33 -7.71 5.32
CA PHE A 49 7.25 -8.25 6.32
C PHE A 49 7.76 -9.66 5.97
N SER A 50 6.91 -10.49 5.34
CA SER A 50 7.25 -11.87 5.03
C SER A 50 8.31 -11.92 3.93
N HIS A 51 9.43 -12.58 4.23
CA HIS A 51 10.46 -12.83 3.22
C HIS A 51 9.97 -13.77 2.11
N ARG A 52 9.05 -14.69 2.41
CA ARG A 52 8.49 -15.61 1.41
C ARG A 52 7.64 -14.84 0.41
N SER A 53 6.63 -14.11 0.90
CA SER A 53 5.75 -13.29 0.06
C SER A 53 6.53 -12.15 -0.62
N GLY A 54 7.52 -11.60 0.09
CA GLY A 54 8.41 -10.56 -0.41
C GLY A 54 9.20 -10.95 -1.66
N ARG A 55 9.57 -12.24 -1.83
CA ARG A 55 10.19 -12.72 -3.07
C ARG A 55 9.25 -12.56 -4.27
N ASP A 56 7.98 -12.91 -4.09
CA ASP A 56 6.97 -12.79 -5.14
C ASP A 56 6.68 -11.31 -5.44
N LEU A 57 6.57 -10.49 -4.40
CA LEU A 57 6.41 -9.04 -4.52
C LEU A 57 7.55 -8.40 -5.32
N VAL A 58 8.81 -8.74 -4.99
CA VAL A 58 9.99 -8.26 -5.72
C VAL A 58 9.96 -8.72 -7.18
N ASN A 59 9.59 -9.97 -7.44
CA ASN A 59 9.50 -10.49 -8.81
C ASN A 59 8.39 -9.80 -9.63
N MET A 60 7.28 -9.45 -9.00
CA MET A 60 6.21 -8.66 -9.60
C MET A 60 6.69 -7.23 -9.90
N ALA A 61 7.36 -6.58 -8.93
CA ALA A 61 7.89 -5.23 -9.07
C ALA A 61 8.94 -5.10 -10.19
N LYS A 62 9.73 -6.14 -10.48
CA LYS A 62 10.66 -6.14 -11.63
C LYS A 62 9.97 -5.84 -12.98
N LYS A 63 8.67 -6.11 -13.10
CA LYS A 63 7.89 -5.87 -14.32
C LYS A 63 7.17 -4.51 -14.32
N ARG A 64 7.27 -3.75 -13.22
CA ARG A 64 6.52 -2.52 -12.99
C ARG A 64 7.43 -1.46 -12.38
N THR A 65 7.86 -0.51 -13.19
CA THR A 65 8.81 0.55 -12.79
C THR A 65 8.25 1.50 -11.74
N ASN A 66 6.92 1.54 -11.56
CA ASN A 66 6.25 2.38 -10.58
C ASN A 66 5.96 1.67 -9.24
N VAL A 67 6.53 0.48 -9.00
CA VAL A 67 6.39 -0.24 -7.72
C VAL A 67 7.75 -0.36 -7.03
N ILE A 68 7.83 0.11 -5.79
CA ILE A 68 9.01 0.00 -4.93
C ILE A 68 8.70 -1.01 -3.82
N PRO A 69 9.23 -2.25 -3.91
CA PRO A 69 9.03 -3.26 -2.88
C PRO A 69 9.92 -2.98 -1.67
N ILE A 70 9.35 -3.02 -0.47
CA ILE A 70 10.04 -2.79 0.80
C ILE A 70 9.80 -4.00 1.70
N ILE A 71 10.84 -4.81 1.93
CA ILE A 71 10.73 -6.02 2.76
C ILE A 71 11.10 -5.68 4.21
N GLU A 72 10.18 -5.02 4.90
CA GLU A 72 10.33 -4.56 6.29
C GLU A 72 9.01 -4.68 7.07
N ASP A 73 9.11 -4.60 8.39
CA ASP A 73 7.95 -4.55 9.28
C ASP A 73 7.31 -3.16 9.28
N ALA A 74 6.05 -3.06 8.82
CA ALA A 74 5.26 -1.82 8.79
C ALA A 74 5.09 -1.16 10.17
N ARG A 75 5.28 -1.90 11.27
CA ARG A 75 5.23 -1.37 12.64
C ARG A 75 6.45 -0.52 13.01
N HIS A 76 7.49 -0.50 12.17
CA HIS A 76 8.74 0.20 12.42
C HIS A 76 9.10 1.16 11.26
N PRO A 77 8.30 2.21 10.99
CA PRO A 77 8.47 3.09 9.83
C PRO A 77 9.84 3.77 9.72
N ALA A 78 10.48 4.04 10.86
CA ALA A 78 11.84 4.59 10.90
C ALA A 78 12.88 3.74 10.15
N LYS A 79 12.66 2.43 9.99
CA LYS A 79 13.59 1.54 9.26
C LYS A 79 13.58 1.76 7.75
N TYR A 80 12.46 2.22 7.19
CA TYR A 80 12.30 2.42 5.75
C TYR A 80 12.00 3.88 5.37
N ARG A 81 12.07 4.81 6.32
CA ARG A 81 11.83 6.24 6.08
C ARG A 81 12.68 6.84 4.95
N MET A 82 13.90 6.32 4.75
CA MET A 82 14.79 6.82 3.69
C MET A 82 14.35 6.39 2.28
N LEU A 83 13.48 5.38 2.17
CA LEU A 83 12.99 4.85 0.91
C LEU A 83 11.66 5.50 0.48
N VAL A 84 10.89 6.02 1.43
CA VAL A 84 9.53 6.50 1.22
C VAL A 84 9.51 8.02 1.31
N GLY A 85 9.17 8.69 0.20
CA GLY A 85 8.91 10.14 0.21
C GLY A 85 7.48 10.45 0.71
N MET A 86 7.10 11.73 0.73
CA MET A 86 5.71 12.11 1.01
C MET A 86 4.74 11.38 0.07
N VAL A 87 3.67 10.83 0.64
CA VAL A 87 2.65 10.07 -0.07
C VAL A 87 1.30 10.78 0.01
N ASP A 88 0.46 10.57 -1.00
CA ASP A 88 -0.89 11.14 -1.05
C ASP A 88 -1.90 10.23 -0.34
N VAL A 89 -1.63 8.91 -0.30
CA VAL A 89 -2.55 7.90 0.22
C VAL A 89 -1.77 6.81 0.96
N ILE A 90 -2.27 6.43 2.14
CA ILE A 90 -1.86 5.22 2.84
C ILE A 90 -3.00 4.20 2.74
N PHE A 91 -2.68 2.99 2.27
CA PHE A 91 -3.59 1.85 2.25
C PHE A 91 -3.06 0.77 3.19
N SER A 92 -3.84 0.40 4.20
CA SER A 92 -3.47 -0.68 5.13
C SER A 92 -4.35 -1.91 4.94
N ASP A 93 -3.71 -3.02 4.58
CA ASP A 93 -4.31 -4.36 4.48
C ASP A 93 -3.80 -5.29 5.61
N VAL A 94 -3.18 -4.68 6.64
CA VAL A 94 -2.62 -5.40 7.78
C VAL A 94 -3.73 -5.61 8.81
N ALA A 95 -3.96 -6.86 9.22
CA ALA A 95 -4.91 -7.15 10.30
C ALA A 95 -4.37 -6.57 11.61
N GLN A 96 -5.11 -5.63 12.20
CA GLN A 96 -4.79 -5.03 13.50
C GLN A 96 -5.60 -5.75 14.61
N PRO A 97 -5.00 -6.13 15.76
CA PRO A 97 -5.72 -6.77 16.87
C PRO A 97 -6.87 -5.94 17.45
N ASP A 98 -6.82 -4.62 17.28
CA ASP A 98 -7.80 -3.61 17.70
C ASP A 98 -8.89 -3.30 16.65
N GLN A 99 -8.88 -3.99 15.51
CA GLN A 99 -9.83 -3.81 14.40
C GLN A 99 -11.27 -4.28 14.73
N SER A 100 -11.56 -4.66 15.98
CA SER A 100 -12.85 -5.20 16.43
C SER A 100 -13.83 -4.18 17.04
N ALA A 101 -13.50 -2.88 17.07
CA ALA A 101 -14.38 -1.87 17.70
C ALA A 101 -15.11 -0.90 16.74
N SER A 102 -14.79 -0.86 15.45
CA SER A 102 -15.54 -0.04 14.49
C SER A 102 -15.44 -0.64 13.09
N ASN A 103 -16.59 -1.04 12.54
CA ASN A 103 -16.89 -1.40 11.14
C ASN A 103 -15.73 -1.94 10.29
N GLY A 104 -15.89 -3.17 9.78
CA GLY A 104 -14.99 -3.83 8.81
C GLY A 104 -14.83 -3.10 7.48
N GLY A 105 -14.21 -1.94 7.49
CA GLY A 105 -13.87 -1.11 6.36
C GLY A 105 -12.35 -1.02 6.21
N VAL A 106 -11.91 -0.99 4.96
CA VAL A 106 -10.56 -0.60 4.57
C VAL A 106 -10.26 0.77 5.17
N LEU A 107 -9.20 0.87 5.97
CA LEU A 107 -8.80 2.14 6.58
C LEU A 107 -7.97 2.92 5.54
N VAL A 108 -8.60 3.89 4.88
CA VAL A 108 -7.93 4.92 4.08
C VAL A 108 -7.69 6.10 5.01
N SER A 109 -6.46 6.27 5.49
CA SER A 109 -6.10 7.48 6.24
C SER A 109 -5.63 8.53 5.25
N LEU A 110 -6.38 9.63 5.16
CA LEU A 110 -5.91 10.88 4.56
C LEU A 110 -5.27 11.68 5.69
N ASP A 111 -3.99 11.44 5.97
CA ASP A 111 -3.19 12.39 6.75
C ASP A 111 -1.89 12.67 5.99
N VAL A 112 -1.92 13.83 5.37
CA VAL A 112 -0.80 14.60 4.85
C VAL A 112 -0.19 15.26 6.09
N ASP A 113 1.13 15.21 6.29
CA ASP A 113 1.88 15.75 7.45
C ASP A 113 2.25 14.76 8.57
N THR A 114 2.69 13.55 8.22
CA THR A 114 3.64 12.82 9.09
C THR A 114 5.05 12.91 8.54
N ASP A 115 5.85 13.81 9.11
CA ASP A 115 7.31 13.68 9.10
C ASP A 115 7.67 12.32 9.73
N PHE A 116 8.11 11.36 8.91
CA PHE A 116 8.60 10.04 9.35
C PHE A 116 10.02 10.09 9.95
#